data_AF-A0A914UY28-F1
#
_entry.id   AF-A0A914UY28-F1
#
_cell.length_a   1.000
_cell.length_b   1.000
_cell.length_c   1.000
_cell.angle_alpha   90.00
_cell.angle_beta   90.00
_cell.angle_gamma   90.00
#
_symmetry.space_group_name_H-M   'P 1'
#
loop_
_entity.id
_entity.type
_entity.pdbx_description
1 polymer ?
#
loop_
_entity_poly.entity_id
_entity_poly.type
_entity_poly.pdbx_seq_one_letter_code
_entity_poly.pdbx_strand_id
1 'polypeptide(L)'
;MASHPRNHPQSHRTSASGTFELKLVSFHTEHDGRQLAGLADQQTIFRVCLKQYQNAIDPNPPCTFGSRSLSIDGHQQSVNFGDRKDLDGPIQLPFSFTWPKTFSLIVEAWSNSSS
;
A
#
# COMPACT_ATOMS: atom_id res chain seq x y z
N MET A 1 3.02 57.64 -20.98
CA MET A 1 3.05 56.18 -21.24
C MET A 1 2.47 55.48 -20.02
N ALA A 2 1.25 54.97 -20.11
CA ALA A 2 0.60 54.24 -19.02
C ALA A 2 0.91 52.75 -19.16
N SER A 3 1.62 52.21 -18.18
CA SER A 3 2.01 50.80 -18.10
C SER A 3 0.78 49.94 -17.78
N HIS A 4 0.39 49.06 -18.70
CA HIS A 4 -0.70 48.12 -18.50
C HIS A 4 -0.22 46.94 -17.63
N PRO A 5 -0.95 46.52 -16.58
CA PRO A 5 -0.61 45.31 -15.84
C PRO A 5 -0.91 44.07 -16.69
N ARG A 6 0.09 43.19 -16.85
CA ARG A 6 -0.06 41.89 -17.50
C ARG A 6 -0.94 41.00 -16.63
N ASN A 7 -2.15 40.74 -17.09
CA ASN A 7 -3.03 39.73 -16.51
C ASN A 7 -2.43 38.35 -16.79
N HIS A 8 -1.82 37.74 -15.78
CA HIS A 8 -1.38 36.36 -15.85
C HIS A 8 -2.63 35.48 -15.62
N PRO A 9 -3.03 34.60 -16.56
CA PRO A 9 -4.13 33.69 -16.31
C PRO A 9 -3.73 32.80 -15.12
N GLN A 10 -4.39 32.99 -13.98
CA GLN A 10 -4.28 32.06 -12.87
C GLN A 10 -4.78 30.71 -13.37
N SER A 11 -3.84 29.80 -13.63
CA SER A 11 -4.14 28.38 -13.77
C SER A 11 -4.80 27.95 -12.46
N HIS A 12 -6.12 27.80 -12.48
CA HIS A 12 -6.86 27.16 -11.40
C HIS A 12 -6.44 25.68 -11.41
N ARG A 13 -5.37 25.34 -10.68
CA ARG A 13 -5.10 23.95 -10.31
C ARG A 13 -6.17 23.54 -9.32
N THR A 14 -7.24 22.92 -9.81
CA THR A 14 -8.18 22.19 -8.96
C THR A 14 -7.40 21.00 -8.40
N SER A 15 -6.92 21.14 -7.15
CA SER A 15 -6.23 20.06 -6.45
C SER A 15 -7.30 19.12 -5.90
N ALA A 16 -7.59 18.03 -6.60
CA ALA A 16 -8.32 16.92 -6.02
C ALA A 16 -7.37 16.11 -5.14
N SER A 17 -7.78 15.77 -3.92
CA SER A 17 -7.00 14.96 -2.98
C SER A 17 -7.89 13.94 -2.27
N GLY A 18 -7.27 12.90 -1.72
CA GLY A 18 -7.96 11.85 -0.98
C GLY A 18 -7.00 10.77 -0.51
N THR A 19 -7.55 9.69 0.02
CA THR A 19 -6.79 8.54 0.52
C THR A 19 -7.42 7.25 0.00
N PHE A 20 -6.60 6.36 -0.55
CA PHE A 20 -6.98 4.97 -0.78
C PHE A 20 -6.66 4.16 0.48
N GLU A 21 -7.64 3.43 1.00
CA GLU A 21 -7.49 2.61 2.21
C GLU A 21 -7.62 1.13 1.90
N LEU A 22 -6.67 0.32 2.38
CA LEU A 22 -6.73 -1.14 2.31
C LEU A 22 -6.70 -1.72 3.73
N LYS A 23 -7.75 -2.44 4.11
CA LYS A 23 -7.81 -3.18 5.37
C LYS A 23 -7.48 -4.65 5.13
N LEU A 24 -6.37 -5.12 5.68
CA LEU A 24 -6.14 -6.56 5.84
C LEU A 24 -7.11 -7.08 6.91
N VAL A 25 -7.74 -8.23 6.68
CA VAL A 25 -8.73 -8.83 7.61
C VAL A 25 -8.12 -10.04 8.29
N SER A 26 -7.66 -11.01 7.49
CA SER A 26 -6.93 -12.16 7.99
C SER A 26 -5.83 -12.59 7.03
N PHE A 27 -4.81 -13.24 7.58
CA PHE A 27 -3.75 -13.90 6.82
C PHE A 27 -3.48 -15.27 7.46
N HIS A 28 -3.38 -16.30 6.64
CA HIS A 28 -3.14 -17.68 7.06
C HIS A 28 -2.02 -18.27 6.20
N THR A 29 -1.05 -18.92 6.84
CA THR A 29 0.01 -19.65 6.14
C THR A 29 -0.26 -21.15 6.22
N GLU A 30 -0.26 -21.84 5.08
CA GLU A 30 -0.34 -23.30 5.01
C GLU A 30 1.03 -23.93 5.24
N HIS A 31 1.64 -23.69 6.42
CA HIS A 31 2.87 -24.38 6.81
C HIS A 31 2.57 -25.55 7.75
N ASP A 32 3.10 -26.73 7.40
CA ASP A 32 3.05 -27.95 8.19
C ASP A 32 3.88 -27.71 9.46
N GLY A 33 3.25 -27.78 10.64
CA GLY A 33 3.74 -27.24 11.94
C GLY A 33 5.00 -27.89 12.54
N ARG A 34 5.85 -28.54 11.74
CA ARG A 34 7.01 -29.32 12.20
C ARG A 34 8.34 -28.56 12.19
N GLN A 35 8.35 -27.30 11.73
CA GLN A 35 9.55 -26.44 11.70
C GLN A 35 9.47 -25.28 12.70
N LEU A 36 8.58 -25.37 13.70
CA LEU A 36 8.31 -24.32 14.70
C LEU A 36 9.44 -24.10 15.74
N ALA A 37 10.48 -24.93 15.77
CA ALA A 37 11.56 -24.83 16.76
C ALA A 37 12.60 -23.72 16.47
N GLY A 38 12.54 -23.09 15.29
CA GLY A 38 13.44 -21.97 14.89
C GLY A 38 12.73 -20.64 14.62
N LEU A 39 11.43 -20.52 14.94
CA LEU A 39 10.57 -19.45 14.43
C LEU A 39 10.38 -18.26 15.37
N ALA A 40 11.28 -18.06 16.32
CA ALA A 40 11.21 -16.89 17.20
C ALA A 40 11.44 -15.56 16.45
N ASP A 41 11.89 -15.61 15.18
CA ASP A 41 12.34 -14.45 14.42
C ASP A 41 11.69 -14.35 13.01
N GLN A 42 10.54 -15.03 12.79
CA GLN A 42 9.84 -14.91 11.52
C GLN A 42 8.89 -13.70 11.51
N GLN A 43 9.20 -12.73 10.65
CA GLN A 43 8.34 -11.59 10.38
C GLN A 43 7.65 -11.78 9.03
N THR A 44 6.34 -11.54 8.96
CA THR A 44 5.63 -11.46 7.69
C THR A 44 5.61 -10.02 7.22
N ILE A 45 6.13 -9.77 6.01
CA ILE A 45 6.14 -8.46 5.39
C ILE A 45 5.04 -8.44 4.32
N PHE A 46 4.19 -7.43 4.39
CA PHE A 46 3.19 -7.12 3.37
C PHE A 46 3.64 -5.90 2.58
N ARG A 47 3.56 -5.98 1.25
CA ARG A 47 3.68 -4.80 0.38
C ARG A 47 2.39 -4.58 -0.37
N VAL A 48 1.94 -3.34 -0.32
CA VAL A 48 0.80 -2.86 -1.11
C VAL A 48 1.31 -1.88 -2.13
N CYS A 49 0.97 -2.11 -3.38
CA CYS A 49 1.35 -1.29 -4.51
C CYS A 49 0.10 -0.91 -5.31
N LEU A 50 -0.16 0.39 -5.40
CA LEU A 50 -1.28 0.94 -6.14
C LEU A 50 -0.75 1.63 -7.40
N LYS A 51 -1.29 1.24 -8.56
CA LYS A 51 -0.87 1.80 -9.84
C LYS A 51 -2.03 2.01 -10.81
N GLN A 52 -1.76 2.75 -11.87
CA GLN A 52 -2.69 2.91 -12.98
C GLN A 52 -2.97 1.56 -13.63
N TYR A 53 -4.24 1.33 -13.98
CA TYR A 53 -4.63 0.15 -14.75
C TYR A 53 -3.93 0.13 -16.12
N GLN A 54 -3.41 -1.04 -16.50
CA GLN A 54 -2.85 -1.32 -17.82
C GLN A 54 -3.44 -2.63 -18.35
N ASN A 55 -3.78 -2.66 -19.65
CA ASN A 55 -4.39 -3.83 -20.29
C ASN A 55 -3.43 -5.04 -20.35
N ALA A 56 -2.12 -4.79 -20.42
CA ALA A 56 -1.10 -5.80 -20.21
C ALA A 56 -0.44 -5.53 -18.87
N ILE A 57 -0.33 -6.54 -18.01
CA ILE A 57 0.37 -6.41 -16.73
C ILE A 57 1.87 -6.32 -17.04
N ASP A 58 2.37 -5.10 -17.20
CA ASP A 58 3.80 -4.85 -17.14
C ASP A 58 4.22 -4.87 -15.65
N PRO A 59 5.13 -5.77 -15.22
CA PRO A 59 5.72 -5.70 -13.88
C PRO A 59 6.48 -4.38 -13.64
N ASN A 60 6.81 -3.64 -14.72
CA ASN A 60 7.37 -2.29 -14.71
C ASN A 60 6.41 -1.31 -15.39
N PRO A 61 5.63 -0.55 -14.61
CA PRO A 61 6.25 0.57 -13.92
C PRO A 61 6.05 0.53 -12.39
N PRO A 62 6.83 1.35 -11.64
CA PRO A 62 6.67 1.51 -10.19
C PRO A 62 5.24 1.90 -9.82
N CYS A 63 4.87 1.70 -8.56
CA CYS A 63 3.53 1.98 -8.02
C CYS A 63 3.13 3.45 -8.24
N THR A 64 2.45 3.74 -9.35
CA THR A 64 2.25 5.12 -9.84
C THR A 64 1.34 5.96 -8.95
N PHE A 65 0.51 5.32 -8.13
CA PHE A 65 -0.36 5.97 -7.15
C PHE A 65 0.17 5.82 -5.71
N GLY A 66 1.27 5.10 -5.50
CA GLY A 66 1.93 4.94 -4.21
C GLY A 66 2.08 3.49 -3.75
N SER A 67 2.93 3.29 -2.76
CA SER A 67 3.17 2.00 -2.12
C SER A 67 3.40 2.14 -0.62
N ARG A 68 3.03 1.12 0.14
CA ARG A 68 3.28 1.02 1.58
C ARG A 68 3.62 -0.42 1.95
N SER A 69 4.57 -0.58 2.86
CA SER A 69 4.90 -1.89 3.44
C SER A 69 4.57 -1.91 4.91
N LEU A 70 4.09 -3.06 5.39
CA LEU A 70 3.87 -3.34 6.80
C LEU A 70 4.63 -4.60 7.17
N SER A 71 5.14 -4.62 8.39
CA SER A 71 5.77 -5.79 8.99
C SER A 71 4.91 -6.24 10.17
N ILE A 72 4.50 -7.51 10.20
CA ILE A 72 3.78 -8.12 11.32
C ILE A 72 4.62 -9.27 11.86
N ASP A 73 4.75 -9.31 13.19
CA ASP A 73 5.41 -10.42 13.88
C ASP A 73 4.63 -11.72 13.62
N GLY A 74 5.31 -12.67 12.96
CA GLY A 74 4.74 -13.89 12.38
C GLY A 74 4.61 -15.04 13.37
N HIS A 75 4.60 -14.78 14.68
CA HIS A 75 4.44 -15.81 15.71
C HIS A 75 3.10 -16.56 15.64
N GLN A 76 2.14 -16.11 14.81
CA GLN A 76 0.83 -16.72 14.68
C GLN A 76 0.60 -17.23 13.26
N GLN A 77 0.28 -18.52 13.15
CA GLN A 77 -0.14 -19.23 11.93
C GLN A 77 -1.37 -18.59 11.25
N SER A 78 -2.12 -17.80 12.02
CA SER A 78 -3.22 -16.97 11.57
C SER A 78 -3.18 -15.62 12.28
N VAL A 79 -3.24 -14.52 11.53
CA VAL A 79 -3.39 -13.17 12.09
C VAL A 79 -4.76 -12.64 11.74
N ASN A 80 -5.57 -12.29 12.74
CA ASN A 80 -6.78 -11.47 12.56
C ASN A 80 -6.42 -10.01 12.83
N PHE A 81 -6.46 -9.20 11.79
CA PHE A 81 -6.11 -7.79 11.81
C PHE A 81 -7.23 -6.91 12.40
N GLY A 82 -8.45 -7.45 12.54
CA GLY A 82 -9.59 -6.71 13.10
C GLY A 82 -9.47 -6.41 14.59
N ASP A 83 -8.75 -7.26 15.34
CA ASP A 83 -8.64 -7.18 16.80
C ASP A 83 -7.26 -6.67 17.29
N ARG A 84 -6.33 -6.48 16.35
CA ARG A 84 -4.95 -6.07 16.63
C ARG A 84 -4.85 -4.54 16.74
N LYS A 85 -4.77 -4.05 17.98
CA LYS A 85 -4.53 -2.64 18.31
C LYS A 85 -3.10 -2.16 17.98
N ASP A 86 -2.19 -3.11 17.77
CA ASP A 86 -0.79 -2.92 17.44
C ASP A 86 -0.53 -2.73 15.94
N LEU A 87 -1.54 -3.00 15.10
CA LEU A 87 -1.51 -2.64 13.69
C LEU A 87 -2.10 -1.25 13.56
N ASP A 88 -1.36 -0.34 12.93
CA ASP A 88 -1.60 1.10 12.75
C ASP A 88 -2.88 1.47 11.96
N GLY A 89 -3.92 0.63 12.00
CA GLY A 89 -5.14 0.77 11.23
C GLY A 89 -4.99 0.28 9.78
N PRO A 90 -5.93 0.62 8.89
CA PRO A 90 -5.84 0.27 7.47
C PRO A 90 -4.60 0.89 6.82
N ILE A 91 -4.08 0.22 5.79
CA ILE A 91 -2.98 0.72 4.96
C ILE A 91 -3.50 1.92 4.17
N GLN A 92 -2.95 3.10 4.43
CA GLN A 92 -3.35 4.34 3.78
C GLN A 92 -2.35 4.79 2.71
N LEU A 93 -2.86 5.10 1.52
CA LEU A 93 -2.13 5.66 0.40
C LEU A 93 -2.75 7.02 0.01
N PRO A 94 -2.20 8.14 0.53
CA PRO A 94 -2.72 9.48 0.21
C PRO A 94 -2.35 9.89 -1.22
N PHE A 95 -3.24 10.65 -1.86
CA PHE A 95 -3.04 11.19 -3.22
C PHE A 95 -3.48 12.65 -3.34
N SER A 96 -2.89 13.35 -4.31
CA SER A 96 -3.17 14.76 -4.65
C SER A 96 -3.52 14.96 -6.13
N PHE A 97 -4.11 13.93 -6.75
CA PHE A 97 -4.61 13.93 -8.12
C PHE A 97 -6.11 13.59 -8.18
N THR A 98 -6.75 13.85 -9.33
CA THR A 98 -8.14 13.41 -9.55
C THR A 98 -8.16 11.90 -9.72
N TRP A 99 -8.97 11.20 -8.92
CA TRP A 99 -9.02 9.75 -8.93
C TRP A 99 -9.42 9.21 -10.33
N PRO A 100 -8.62 8.32 -10.95
CA PRO A 100 -8.75 7.93 -12.36
C PRO A 100 -9.89 6.93 -12.64
N LYS A 101 -10.73 6.62 -11.64
CA LYS A 101 -11.78 5.56 -11.65
C LYS A 101 -11.25 4.13 -11.75
N THR A 102 -10.26 3.86 -12.61
CA THR A 102 -9.64 2.54 -12.79
C THR A 102 -8.24 2.48 -12.18
N PHE A 103 -7.90 1.36 -11.55
CA PHE A 103 -6.60 1.14 -10.92
C PHE A 103 -6.23 -0.35 -10.96
N SER A 104 -4.97 -0.64 -10.67
CA SER A 104 -4.47 -1.96 -10.36
C SER A 104 -3.88 -1.96 -8.96
N LEU A 105 -4.20 -3.01 -8.21
CA LEU A 105 -3.72 -3.24 -6.85
C LEU A 105 -2.89 -4.52 -6.85
N ILE A 106 -1.69 -4.43 -6.31
CA ILE A 106 -0.82 -5.58 -6.07
C ILE A 106 -0.61 -5.67 -4.56
N VAL A 107 -0.90 -6.85 -4.00
CA VAL A 107 -0.64 -7.17 -2.59
C VAL A 107 0.28 -8.37 -2.56
N GLU A 108 1.45 -8.21 -1.95
CA GLU A 108 2.45 -9.26 -1.78
C GLU A 108 2.65 -9.53 -0.30
N ALA A 109 2.90 -10.79 0.04
CA ALA A 109 3.27 -11.23 1.38
C ALA A 109 4.47 -12.16 1.29
N TRP A 110 5.47 -11.95 2.14
CA TRP A 110 6.62 -12.85 2.25
C TRP A 110 7.13 -12.93 3.69
N SER A 111 7.68 -14.08 4.06
CA SER A 111 8.34 -14.28 5.34
C SER A 111 9.80 -13.82 5.27
N ASN A 112 10.23 -12.98 6.21
CA ASN A 112 11.62 -12.71 6.47
C ASN A 112 12.05 -13.46 7.73
N SER A 113 13.05 -14.33 7.61
CA SER A 113 13.73 -14.95 8.74
C SER A 113 15.12 -14.31 8.84
N SER A 114 15.40 -13.57 9.91
CA SER A 114 16.79 -13.24 10.25
C SER A 114 17.54 -14.56 10.46
N SER A 115 18.62 -14.76 9.71
CA SER A 115 19.57 -15.86 9.93
C SER A 115 20.58 -15.50 11.01
#